data_AF-A0A5B2YXC9-F1
#
_entry.id   AF-A0A5B2YXC9-F1
#
_cell.length_a   1.000
_cell.length_b   1.000
_cell.length_c   1.000
_cell.angle_alpha   90.00
_cell.angle_beta   90.00
_cell.angle_gamma   90.00
#
_symmetry.space_group_name_H-M   'P 1'
#
loop_
_entity.id
_entity.type
_entity.pdbx_description
1 polymer ?
#
loop_
_entity_poly.entity_id
_entity_poly.type
_entity_poly.pdbx_seq_one_letter_code
_entity_poly.pdbx_strand_id
1 'polypeptide(L)'
;MMKTISITVSAILITFSIIMIFSASFQGVVNAASTNASAGGDGASWDKYTPQNITINSGESITWTNPMKVTEPHTVTIVKDKK
;
A
#
# COMPACT_ATOMS: atom_id res chain seq x y z
N MET A 1 -2.08 -52.40 14.95
CA MET A 1 -2.78 -51.48 15.85
C MET A 1 -1.85 -50.37 16.35
N MET A 2 -0.77 -50.65 17.10
CA MET A 2 0.18 -49.62 17.55
C MET A 2 0.88 -48.85 16.41
N LYS A 3 1.38 -49.54 15.38
CA LYS A 3 1.99 -48.89 14.19
C LYS A 3 1.01 -47.98 13.45
N THR A 4 -0.25 -48.41 13.33
CA THR A 4 -1.30 -47.64 12.66
C THR A 4 -1.58 -46.34 13.42
N ILE A 5 -1.69 -46.42 14.75
CA ILE A 5 -1.86 -45.25 15.63
C ILE A 5 -0.67 -44.28 15.50
N SER A 6 0.57 -44.78 15.49
CA SER A 6 1.75 -43.94 15.33
C SER A 6 1.77 -43.20 13.97
N ILE A 7 1.40 -43.88 12.89
CA ILE A 7 1.32 -43.26 11.55
C ILE A 7 0.24 -42.16 11.52
N THR A 8 -0.91 -42.39 12.14
CA THR A 8 -1.99 -41.39 12.20
C THR A 8 -1.57 -40.15 12.98
N VAL A 9 -0.89 -40.33 14.12
CA VAL A 9 -0.38 -39.20 14.92
C VAL A 9 0.67 -38.39 14.15
N SER A 10 1.60 -39.04 13.45
CA SER A 10 2.59 -38.35 12.63
C SER A 10 1.94 -37.57 11.48
N ALA A 11 0.94 -38.13 10.82
CA ALA A 11 0.22 -37.44 9.74
C ALA A 11 -0.49 -36.16 10.23
N ILE A 12 -1.14 -36.23 11.40
CA ILE A 12 -1.82 -35.08 12.02
C ILE A 12 -0.82 -33.97 12.36
N LEU A 13 0.33 -34.31 12.96
CA LEU A 13 1.37 -33.32 13.27
C LEU A 13 1.88 -32.62 12.00
N ILE A 14 2.14 -33.37 10.92
CA ILE A 14 2.62 -32.81 9.66
C ILE A 14 1.59 -31.83 9.07
N THR A 15 0.31 -32.23 9.04
CA THR A 15 -0.75 -31.34 8.53
C THR A 15 -0.89 -30.07 9.37
N PHE A 16 -0.78 -30.17 10.70
CA PHE A 16 -0.84 -29.02 11.60
C PHE A 16 0.34 -28.06 11.39
N SER A 17 1.55 -28.59 11.23
CA SER A 17 2.75 -27.79 10.91
C SER A 17 2.62 -27.06 9.59
N ILE A 18 2.08 -27.69 8.54
CA ILE A 18 1.88 -27.06 7.22
C ILE A 18 0.88 -25.89 7.32
N ILE A 19 -0.21 -26.06 8.06
CA ILE A 19 -1.23 -25.01 8.27
C ILE A 19 -0.62 -23.81 9.01
N MET A 20 0.21 -24.04 10.02
CA MET A 20 0.88 -22.97 10.77
C MET A 20 1.88 -22.19 9.90
N ILE A 21 2.63 -22.87 9.02
CA ILE A 21 3.57 -22.22 8.08
C ILE A 21 2.82 -21.34 7.06
N PHE A 22 1.68 -21.82 6.53
CA PHE A 22 0.86 -21.06 5.57
C PHE A 22 0.06 -19.92 6.21
N SER A 23 -0.31 -20.03 7.49
CA SER A 23 -1.05 -18.98 8.20
C SER A 23 -0.13 -17.86 8.68
N ALA A 24 1.14 -18.16 8.94
CA ALA A 24 2.12 -17.16 9.36
C ALA A 24 2.58 -16.22 8.22
N SER A 25 2.39 -16.60 6.96
CA SER A 25 2.96 -15.87 5.82
C SER A 25 2.19 -14.64 5.34
N PHE A 26 1.10 -14.23 6.00
CA PHE A 26 0.32 -13.04 5.61
C PHE A 26 -0.06 -12.12 6.78
N GLN A 27 0.93 -11.69 7.55
CA GLN A 27 0.76 -10.62 8.57
C GLN A 27 1.58 -9.36 8.27
N GLY A 28 1.92 -9.13 7.00
CA GLY A 28 2.35 -7.80 6.59
C GLY A 28 1.15 -6.87 6.68
N VAL A 29 1.05 -6.07 7.74
CA VAL A 29 0.35 -4.78 7.64
C VAL A 29 1.14 -4.02 6.58
N VAL A 30 0.73 -4.16 5.31
CA VAL A 30 1.26 -3.35 4.23
C VAL A 30 0.70 -1.97 4.53
N ASN A 31 1.42 -1.18 5.33
CA ASN A 31 1.24 0.26 5.30
C ASN A 31 1.52 0.63 3.85
N ALA A 32 0.49 0.74 3.02
CA ALA A 32 0.65 1.20 1.65
C ALA A 32 1.37 2.54 1.78
N ALA A 33 2.62 2.60 1.33
CA ALA A 33 3.40 3.81 1.45
C ALA A 33 2.60 4.90 0.72
N SER A 34 2.24 5.95 1.45
CA SER A 34 1.49 7.08 0.91
C SER A 34 2.45 8.24 0.75
N THR A 35 2.63 8.67 -0.49
CA THR A 35 3.37 9.90 -0.76
C THR A 35 2.41 11.08 -0.72
N ASN A 36 2.80 12.14 -0.02
CA ASN A 36 2.00 13.36 0.06
C ASN A 36 2.38 14.31 -1.09
N ALA A 37 1.36 14.89 -1.71
CA ALA A 37 1.50 15.89 -2.76
C ALA A 37 0.52 17.04 -2.51
N SER A 38 0.88 18.23 -2.95
CA SER A 38 0.03 19.41 -2.88
C SER A 38 -0.34 19.91 -4.26
N ALA A 39 -1.56 20.41 -4.41
CA ALA A 39 -2.03 21.16 -5.57
C ALA A 39 -2.42 22.57 -5.11
N GLY A 40 -1.61 23.56 -5.49
CA GLY A 40 -1.70 24.92 -5.01
C GLY A 40 -0.90 25.17 -3.73
N GLY A 41 -0.94 26.41 -3.24
CA GLY A 41 -0.30 26.83 -2.00
C GLY A 41 -0.08 28.34 -1.90
N ASP A 42 0.45 28.84 -0.80
CA ASP A 42 0.60 30.30 -0.65
C ASP A 42 1.84 30.82 -1.43
N GLY A 43 1.76 32.07 -1.90
CA GLY A 43 2.89 32.80 -2.47
C GLY A 43 3.46 32.16 -3.75
N ALA A 44 4.73 31.73 -3.71
CA ALA A 44 5.42 31.20 -4.89
C ALA A 44 4.90 29.83 -5.39
N SER A 45 4.03 29.17 -4.62
CA SER A 45 3.45 27.85 -4.93
C SER A 45 1.98 27.90 -5.35
N TRP A 46 1.41 29.10 -5.52
CA TRP A 46 -0.01 29.35 -5.82
C TRP A 46 -0.62 28.42 -6.88
N ASP A 47 0.02 28.28 -8.03
CA ASP A 47 -0.49 27.44 -9.13
C ASP A 47 0.43 26.24 -9.43
N LYS A 48 0.95 25.60 -8.39
CA LYS A 48 1.94 24.52 -8.57
C LYS A 48 1.56 23.24 -7.85
N TYR A 49 1.92 22.14 -8.49
CA TYR A 49 2.04 20.86 -7.78
C TYR A 49 3.35 20.81 -7.00
N THR A 50 3.32 20.34 -5.76
CA THR A 50 4.54 20.20 -4.92
C THR A 50 4.58 18.83 -4.25
N PRO A 51 5.64 18.02 -4.47
CA PRO A 51 6.73 18.24 -5.42
C PRO A 51 6.25 18.12 -6.88
N GLN A 52 7.07 18.59 -7.84
CA GLN A 52 6.76 18.55 -9.28
C GLN A 52 6.93 17.15 -9.89
N ASN A 53 7.75 16.29 -9.28
CA ASN A 53 7.97 14.92 -9.71
C ASN A 53 7.84 14.00 -8.50
N ILE A 54 7.10 12.91 -8.67
CA ILE A 54 6.95 11.86 -7.66
C ILE A 54 7.19 10.52 -8.36
N THR A 55 8.04 9.69 -7.76
CA THR A 55 8.21 8.29 -8.14
C THR A 55 7.55 7.44 -7.06
N ILE A 56 6.63 6.56 -7.47
CA ILE A 56 5.97 5.58 -6.59
C ILE A 56 6.19 4.17 -7.11
N ASN A 57 6.07 3.19 -6.24
CA ASN A 57 6.00 1.77 -6.60
C ASN A 57 4.56 1.37 -6.96
N SER A 58 4.42 0.26 -7.70
CA SER A 58 3.11 -0.29 -8.02
C SER A 58 2.35 -0.67 -6.75
N GLY A 59 1.11 -0.19 -6.61
CA GLY A 59 0.25 -0.44 -5.45
C GLY A 59 0.39 0.58 -4.31
N GLU A 60 1.31 1.54 -4.42
CA GLU A 60 1.38 2.69 -3.50
C GLU A 60 0.26 3.71 -3.79
N SER A 61 0.02 4.59 -2.81
CA SER A 61 -0.99 5.64 -2.92
C SER A 61 -0.35 7.04 -2.89
N ILE A 62 -1.05 8.00 -3.48
CA ILE A 62 -0.71 9.42 -3.37
C ILE A 62 -1.86 10.15 -2.71
N THR A 63 -1.56 10.89 -1.64
CA THR A 63 -2.53 11.78 -0.98
C THR A 63 -2.30 13.20 -1.49
N TRP A 64 -3.33 13.78 -2.13
CA TRP A 64 -3.31 15.15 -2.62
C TRP A 64 -4.02 16.08 -1.65
N THR A 65 -3.34 17.16 -1.27
CA THR A 65 -3.88 18.19 -0.39
C THR A 65 -3.95 19.52 -1.14
N ASN A 66 -4.99 20.30 -0.88
CA ASN A 66 -5.03 21.72 -1.23
C ASN A 66 -4.64 22.52 0.02
N PRO A 67 -3.40 23.05 0.11
CA PRO A 67 -2.93 23.75 1.31
C PRO A 67 -3.30 25.23 1.34
N MET A 68 -4.13 25.72 0.40
CA MET A 68 -4.54 27.12 0.34
C MET A 68 -5.26 27.57 1.61
N LYS A 69 -4.88 28.73 2.14
CA LYS A 69 -5.56 29.35 3.30
C LYS A 69 -6.91 29.95 2.95
N VAL A 70 -7.09 30.32 1.68
CA VAL A 70 -8.34 30.85 1.13
C VAL A 70 -9.04 29.78 0.31
N THR A 71 -10.36 29.94 0.12
CA THR A 71 -11.17 29.00 -0.65
C THR A 71 -10.92 29.16 -2.15
N GLU A 72 -9.83 28.55 -2.63
CA GLU A 72 -9.51 28.45 -4.04
C GLU A 72 -9.45 26.97 -4.46
N PRO A 73 -10.32 26.53 -5.37
CA PRO A 73 -10.41 25.13 -5.74
C PRO A 73 -9.31 24.73 -6.72
N HIS A 74 -8.65 23.60 -6.44
CA HIS A 74 -7.72 22.93 -7.35
C HIS A 74 -8.16 21.50 -7.63
N THR A 75 -7.72 20.96 -8.77
CA THR A 75 -8.03 19.59 -9.19
C THR A 75 -6.77 18.83 -9.57
N VAL A 76 -6.87 17.50 -9.56
CA VAL A 76 -5.85 16.59 -10.07
C VAL A 76 -6.46 15.85 -11.24
N THR A 77 -5.87 16.00 -12.42
CA THR A 77 -6.32 15.33 -13.64
C THR A 77 -5.20 14.45 -14.15
N ILE A 78 -5.48 13.15 -14.31
CA ILE A 78 -4.54 12.21 -14.93
C ILE A 78 -4.69 12.38 -16.45
N VAL A 79 -3.65 12.87 -17.09
CA VAL A 79 -3.59 12.98 -18.54
C VAL A 79 -2.88 11.78 -19.14
N LYS A 80 -3.33 11.35 -20.32
CA LYS A 80 -2.63 10.32 -21.08
C LYS A 80 -1.30 10.90 -21.59
N ASP A 81 -0.21 10.17 -21.38
CA ASP A 81 1.08 10.52 -21.99
C ASP A 81 0.97 10.51 -23.53
N LYS A 82 1.63 11.45 -24.19
CA LYS A 82 1.51 11.68 -25.65
C LYS A 82 2.35 10.71 -26.51
N LYS A 83 2.72 9.54 -25.97
CA LYS A 83 3.52 8.54 -26.69
C LYS A 83 2.76 7.91 -27.85
#